data_AF-A0A954KNZ1-F1
#
_entry.id   AF-A0A954KNZ1-F1
#
_cell.length_a   1.000
_cell.length_b   1.000
_cell.length_c   1.000
_cell.angle_alpha   90.00
_cell.angle_beta   90.00
_cell.angle_gamma   90.00
#
_symmetry.space_group_name_H-M   'P 1'
#
loop_
_entity.id
_entity.type
_entity.pdbx_description
1 polymer ?
#
loop_
_entity_poly.entity_id
_entity_poly.type
_entity_poly.pdbx_seq_one_letter_code
_entity_poly.pdbx_strand_id
1 'polypeptide(L)'
;DEYNSSPGFFDESADSDEPTGGNAALLCAIFGASDPDKVEAALRGDYVFAFERHRDLALALGLPMYSVGLGYNYVSEGDLPPDAPDGEYTHSEA
;
A
#
# COMPACT_ATOMS: atom_id res chain seq x y z
N ASP A 1 0.96 -2.81 -18.40
CA ASP A 1 0.70 -2.77 -16.96
C ASP A 1 0.51 -1.31 -16.62
N GLU A 2 -0.73 -0.89 -16.43
CA GLU A 2 -1.08 0.53 -16.24
C GLU A 2 -1.68 0.65 -14.84
N TYR A 3 -1.02 1.42 -13.98
CA TYR A 3 -1.43 1.57 -12.59
C TYR A 3 -2.61 2.54 -12.49
N ASN A 4 -3.75 2.06 -12.00
CA ASN A 4 -4.91 2.88 -11.65
C ASN A 4 -5.26 2.64 -10.18
N SER A 5 -4.99 3.63 -9.32
CA SER A 5 -5.25 3.54 -7.87
C SER A 5 -6.73 3.67 -7.50
N SER A 6 -7.59 4.05 -8.44
CA SER A 6 -9.02 4.19 -8.20
C SER A 6 -9.82 4.12 -9.52
N PRO A 7 -9.96 2.92 -10.10
CA PRO A 7 -10.83 2.70 -11.25
C PRO A 7 -12.25 3.22 -10.95
N GLY A 8 -12.79 4.07 -11.83
CA GLY A 8 -14.15 4.59 -11.69
C GLY A 8 -14.38 5.67 -10.64
N PHE A 9 -13.34 6.25 -10.01
CA PHE A 9 -13.53 7.27 -8.96
C PHE A 9 -14.46 8.45 -9.34
N PHE A 10 -14.45 8.84 -10.61
CA PHE A 10 -15.28 9.94 -11.14
C PHE A 10 -16.36 9.48 -12.12
N ASP A 11 -16.48 8.17 -12.37
CA ASP A 11 -17.39 7.64 -13.38
C ASP A 11 -18.26 6.55 -12.75
N GLU A 12 -19.50 6.90 -12.42
CA GLU A 12 -20.51 5.98 -11.87
C GLU A 12 -20.89 4.87 -12.87
N SER A 13 -20.52 5.01 -14.15
CA SER A 13 -20.74 4.00 -15.20
C SER A 13 -19.52 3.14 -15.49
N ALA A 14 -18.35 3.47 -14.91
CA ALA A 14 -17.20 2.59 -14.95
C ALA A 14 -17.49 1.40 -14.04
N ASP A 15 -17.27 0.19 -14.56
CA ASP A 15 -17.30 -1.02 -13.74
C ASP A 15 -16.38 -0.77 -12.53
N SER A 16 -16.91 -1.04 -11.33
CA SER A 16 -16.10 -1.16 -10.12
C SER A 16 -15.27 -2.41 -10.30
N ASP A 17 -14.26 -2.34 -11.16
CA ASP A 17 -13.32 -3.42 -11.35
C ASP A 17 -12.63 -3.59 -10.00
N GLU A 18 -12.98 -4.69 -9.32
CA GLU A 18 -12.26 -5.15 -8.15
C GLU A 18 -10.76 -5.04 -8.45
N PRO A 19 -9.92 -4.63 -7.48
CA PRO A 19 -8.49 -4.49 -7.72
C PRO A 19 -7.92 -5.76 -8.38
N THR A 20 -7.58 -5.67 -9.67
CA THR A 20 -7.07 -6.81 -10.43
C THR A 20 -5.56 -6.88 -10.26
N GLY A 21 -5.04 -8.09 -9.96
CA GLY A 21 -3.63 -8.32 -9.71
C GLY A 21 -3.27 -8.53 -8.23
N GLY A 22 -1.97 -8.55 -7.95
CA GLY A 22 -1.43 -9.01 -6.67
C GLY A 22 -1.46 -10.54 -6.53
N ASN A 23 -0.37 -11.12 -6.03
CA ASN A 23 -0.28 -12.54 -5.73
C ASN A 23 0.25 -12.65 -4.30
N ALA A 24 -0.61 -13.01 -3.33
CA ALA A 24 -0.22 -13.03 -1.94
C ALA A 24 0.97 -13.95 -1.66
N ALA A 25 1.02 -15.12 -2.30
CA ALA A 25 2.14 -16.04 -2.11
C ALA A 25 3.47 -15.44 -2.59
N LEU A 26 3.46 -14.76 -3.75
CA LEU A 26 4.65 -14.09 -4.27
C LEU A 26 5.05 -12.89 -3.40
N LEU A 27 4.09 -12.10 -2.94
CA LEU A 27 4.33 -10.98 -2.04
C LEU A 27 4.92 -11.47 -0.72
N CYS A 28 4.33 -12.49 -0.11
CA CYS A 28 4.88 -13.13 1.09
C CYS A 28 6.32 -13.62 0.87
N ALA A 29 6.60 -14.26 -0.26
CA ALA A 29 7.95 -14.74 -0.59
C ALA A 29 8.97 -13.60 -0.73
N ILE A 30 8.59 -12.46 -1.31
CA ILE A 30 9.48 -11.30 -1.51
C ILE A 30 9.71 -10.55 -0.20
N PHE A 31 8.65 -10.30 0.57
CA PHE A 31 8.72 -9.50 1.80
C PHE A 31 9.07 -10.31 3.05
N GLY A 32 9.14 -11.64 2.95
CA GLY A 32 9.39 -12.53 4.09
C GLY A 32 8.20 -12.64 5.05
N ALA A 33 7.00 -12.32 4.59
CA ALA A 33 5.77 -12.48 5.37
C ALA A 33 5.29 -13.94 5.35
N SER A 34 4.64 -14.38 6.43
CA SER A 34 4.26 -15.78 6.63
C SER A 34 2.78 -16.08 6.44
N ASP A 35 1.95 -15.06 6.20
CA ASP A 35 0.49 -15.15 6.26
C ASP A 35 -0.15 -14.67 4.95
N PRO A 36 -0.18 -15.52 3.91
CA PRO A 36 -0.76 -15.16 2.61
C PRO A 36 -2.27 -14.90 2.68
N ASP A 37 -2.98 -15.50 3.65
CA ASP A 37 -4.42 -15.29 3.81
C ASP A 37 -4.73 -13.85 4.24
N LYS A 38 -3.91 -13.26 5.14
CA LYS A 38 -4.02 -11.84 5.47
C LYS A 38 -3.71 -10.93 4.29
N VAL A 39 -2.74 -11.31 3.46
CA VAL A 39 -2.39 -10.54 2.27
C VAL A 39 -3.54 -10.59 1.25
N GLU A 40 -4.12 -11.77 0.98
CA GLU A 40 -5.31 -11.89 0.11
C GLU A 40 -6.50 -11.12 0.67
N ALA A 41 -6.74 -11.17 1.99
CA ALA A 41 -7.79 -10.39 2.63
C ALA A 41 -7.61 -8.88 2.42
N ALA A 42 -6.38 -8.37 2.48
CA ALA A 42 -6.11 -6.96 2.19
C ALA A 42 -6.25 -6.63 0.69
N LEU A 43 -5.86 -7.53 -0.21
CA LEU A 43 -5.93 -7.33 -1.66
C LEU A 43 -7.37 -7.35 -2.21
N ARG A 44 -8.24 -8.18 -1.63
CA ARG A 44 -9.64 -8.37 -2.06
C ARG A 44 -10.66 -7.77 -1.08
N GLY A 45 -10.19 -7.15 -0.01
CA GLY A 45 -11.03 -6.56 1.02
C GLY A 45 -11.82 -5.36 0.50
N ASP A 46 -13.05 -5.26 1.00
CA ASP A 46 -13.89 -4.08 0.85
C ASP A 46 -13.56 -3.06 1.95
N TYR A 47 -13.19 -1.86 1.55
CA TYR A 47 -12.70 -0.81 2.44
C TYR A 47 -13.39 0.51 2.09
N VAL A 48 -13.84 1.24 3.11
CA VAL A 48 -14.44 2.57 2.92
C VAL A 48 -13.36 3.56 2.49
N PHE A 49 -12.16 3.45 3.08
CA PHE A 49 -11.02 4.29 2.72
C PHE A 49 -9.85 3.45 2.23
N ALA A 50 -9.24 3.87 1.11
CA ALA A 50 -8.04 3.22 0.57
C ALA A 50 -6.87 3.15 1.58
N PHE A 51 -6.78 4.11 2.50
CA PHE A 51 -5.80 4.07 3.59
C PHE A 51 -5.92 2.82 4.48
N GLU A 52 -7.14 2.35 4.76
CA GLU A 52 -7.38 1.15 5.57
C GLU A 52 -6.82 -0.09 4.87
N ARG A 53 -7.05 -0.19 3.55
CA ARG A 53 -6.44 -1.23 2.72
C ARG A 53 -4.92 -1.20 2.78
N HIS A 54 -4.33 -0.02 2.56
CA HIS A 54 -2.87 0.13 2.57
C HIS A 54 -2.25 -0.21 3.92
N ARG A 55 -2.90 0.21 5.02
CA ARG A 55 -2.50 -0.14 6.38
C ARG A 55 -2.48 -1.66 6.57
N ASP A 56 -3.59 -2.33 6.27
CA ASP A 56 -3.74 -3.75 6.52
C ASP A 56 -2.76 -4.57 5.65
N LEU A 57 -2.54 -4.16 4.41
CA LEU A 57 -1.54 -4.76 3.52
C LEU A 57 -0.11 -4.56 4.05
N ALA A 58 0.25 -3.35 4.48
CA ALA A 58 1.58 -3.07 5.04
C ALA A 58 1.85 -3.93 6.28
N LEU A 59 0.88 -4.03 7.20
CA LEU A 59 0.97 -4.89 8.38
C LEU A 59 1.10 -6.37 8.00
N ALA A 60 0.32 -6.86 7.02
CA ALA A 60 0.38 -8.24 6.56
C ALA A 60 1.74 -8.59 5.93
N LEU A 61 2.38 -7.63 5.26
CA LEU A 61 3.70 -7.78 4.65
C LEU A 61 4.87 -7.51 5.61
N GLY A 62 4.59 -7.13 6.86
CA GLY A 62 5.62 -6.80 7.85
C GLY A 62 6.34 -5.47 7.56
N LEU A 63 5.71 -4.59 6.79
CA LEU A 63 6.22 -3.25 6.52
C LEU A 63 5.97 -2.32 7.72
N PRO A 64 6.87 -1.34 7.95
CA PRO A 64 6.66 -0.34 8.99
C PRO A 64 5.40 0.49 8.72
N MET A 65 4.69 0.89 9.79
CA MET A 65 3.45 1.64 9.66
C MET A 65 3.63 3.01 8.99
N TYR A 66 4.77 3.66 9.21
CA TYR A 66 5.11 4.91 8.51
C TYR A 66 5.23 4.72 6.98
N SER A 67 5.29 3.50 6.44
CA SER A 67 5.28 3.30 4.97
C SER A 67 3.95 3.66 4.30
N VAL A 68 2.89 3.89 5.08
CA VAL A 68 1.55 4.22 4.59
C VAL A 68 1.21 5.67 4.89
N GLY A 69 0.69 6.40 3.90
CA GLY A 69 0.22 7.78 4.09
C GLY A 69 1.33 8.84 4.10
N LEU A 70 2.58 8.45 3.85
CA LEU A 70 3.68 9.38 3.61
C LEU A 70 3.56 9.99 2.21
N GLY A 71 3.41 11.32 2.16
CA GLY A 71 3.53 12.07 0.92
C GLY A 71 4.98 12.47 0.66
N TYR A 72 5.43 12.31 -0.59
CA TYR A 72 6.78 12.69 -1.01
C TYR A 72 7.17 14.11 -0.57
N ASN A 73 6.29 15.09 -0.77
CA ASN A 73 6.57 16.49 -0.42
C ASN A 73 6.84 16.65 1.08
N TYR A 74 6.02 16.04 1.94
CA TYR A 74 6.20 16.08 3.40
C TYR A 74 7.55 15.50 3.81
N VAL A 75 7.91 14.32 3.29
CA VAL A 75 9.21 13.69 3.55
C VAL A 75 10.36 14.57 3.06
N SER A 76 10.24 15.15 1.86
CA SER A 76 11.29 16.01 1.28
C SER A 76 11.49 17.32 2.05
N GLU A 77 10.44 17.79 2.73
CA GLU A 77 10.44 18.98 3.59
C GLU A 77 10.87 18.65 5.04
N GLY A 78 11.15 17.39 5.34
CA GLY A 78 11.57 16.92 6.67
C GLY A 78 10.42 16.70 7.65
N ASP A 79 9.18 16.71 7.18
CA ASP A 79 7.98 16.41 7.96
C ASP A 79 7.74 14.89 7.99
N LEU A 80 8.46 14.21 8.88
CA LEU A 80 8.40 12.78 9.09
C LEU A 80 7.42 12.44 10.24
N PRO A 81 6.70 11.30 10.13
CA PRO A 81 5.84 10.85 11.21
C PRO A 81 6.70 10.48 12.45
N PRO A 82 6.14 10.63 13.66
CA PRO A 82 6.89 10.54 14.90
C PRO A 82 7.48 9.15 15.20
N ASP A 83 7.00 8.10 14.52
CA ASP A 83 7.49 6.73 14.62
C ASP A 83 8.48 6.36 13.51
N ALA A 84 8.77 7.28 12.59
CA ALA A 84 9.80 7.09 11.58
C ALA A 84 11.18 7.13 12.25
N PRO A 85 12.07 6.18 11.96
CA PRO A 85 13.41 6.17 12.55
C PRO A 85 14.20 7.40 12.10
N ASP A 86 15.03 7.93 13.02
CA ASP A 86 16.06 8.90 12.68
C ASP A 86 17.05 8.23 11.70
N GLY A 87 17.07 8.65 10.44
CA GLY A 87 17.87 8.00 9.40
C GLY A 87 17.87 8.72 8.06
N GLU A 88 18.77 8.28 7.17
CA GLU A 88 18.91 8.79 5.81
C GLU A 88 17.92 8.06 4.90
N TYR A 89 16.87 8.76 4.44
CA TYR A 89 15.91 8.23 3.48
C TYR A 89 16.52 8.32 2.08
N THR A 90 16.77 7.17 1.44
CA THR A 90 17.38 7.16 0.11
C THR A 90 16.34 7.45 -0.97
N HIS A 91 16.50 8.58 -1.65
CA HIS A 91 15.79 8.88 -2.89
C HIS A 91 16.37 8.03 -4.03
N SER A 92 15.70 6.96 -4.40
CA SER A 92 16.02 6.24 -5.64
C SER A 92 15.17 6.80 -6.78
N GLU A 93 15.80 7.54 -7.70
CA GLU A 93 15.17 7.85 -8.98
C GLU A 93 15.00 6.55 -9.78
N ALA A 94 13.81 6.39 -10.39
CA ALA A 94 13.48 5.26 -11.25
C ALA A 94 14.09 5.42 -12.66
#